data_AF-A0A7Y5UA37-F1
#
_entry.id   AF-A0A7Y5UA37-F1
#
_cell.length_a   1.000
_cell.length_b   1.000
_cell.length_c   1.000
_cell.angle_alpha   90.00
_cell.angle_beta   90.00
_cell.angle_gamma   90.00
#
_symmetry.space_group_name_H-M   'P 1'
#
loop_
_entity.id
_entity.type
_entity.pdbx_description
1 polymer ?
#
loop_
_entity_poly.entity_id
_entity_poly.type
_entity_poly.pdbx_seq_one_letter_code
_entity_poly.pdbx_strand_id
1 'polypeptide(L)'
;MMNLRQRLLSCAFIVGAVASGCIVSGCVTESDEASIPFACPSEAEWPVVSQVLERKCGTMDCHGDRARPFRLFGRNGMRESDNNVVGSTDPTTTAELRENRASACGLEPEKMDAVVVDGEDLETLTLVRKPRLIEAHKGGLVWNEDSPGFVCLT
;
A
#
# COMPACT_ATOMS: atom_id res chain seq x y z
N MET A 1 14.12 -77.32 -1.36
CA MET A 1 13.13 -77.13 -0.29
C MET A 1 13.52 -75.89 0.48
N MET A 2 12.82 -74.78 0.21
CA MET A 2 13.14 -73.43 0.71
C MET A 2 11.96 -72.96 1.56
N ASN A 3 12.26 -72.48 2.77
CA ASN A 3 11.32 -72.26 3.86
C ASN A 3 10.23 -71.23 3.52
N LEU A 4 8.99 -71.56 3.92
CA LEU A 4 7.76 -70.80 3.70
C LEU A 4 7.77 -69.36 4.27
N ARG A 5 8.78 -69.02 5.09
CA ARG A 5 8.98 -67.67 5.66
C ARG A 5 9.59 -66.65 4.68
N GLN A 6 10.21 -67.08 3.59
CA GLN A 6 10.83 -66.16 2.63
C GLN A 6 9.87 -65.66 1.54
N ARG A 7 8.64 -66.16 1.47
CA ARG A 7 7.66 -65.75 0.44
C ARG A 7 6.82 -64.53 0.82
N LEU A 8 6.84 -64.10 2.08
CA LEU A 8 6.01 -62.99 2.56
C LEU A 8 6.70 -61.61 2.51
N LEU A 9 7.97 -61.55 2.11
CA LEU A 9 8.74 -60.30 2.07
C LEU A 9 8.88 -59.67 0.68
N SER A 10 8.27 -60.26 -0.36
CA SER A 10 8.41 -59.76 -1.74
C SER A 10 7.17 -59.07 -2.32
N CYS A 11 6.09 -58.92 -1.55
CA CYS A 11 4.90 -58.15 -1.99
C CYS A 11 4.77 -56.77 -1.36
N ALA A 12 5.70 -56.35 -0.49
CA ALA A 12 5.61 -55.08 0.24
C ALA A 12 6.35 -53.91 -0.43
N PHE A 13 6.78 -54.03 -1.69
CA PHE A 13 7.57 -52.99 -2.38
C PHE A 13 7.00 -52.52 -3.72
N ILE A 14 5.71 -52.78 -4.01
CA ILE A 14 5.04 -52.24 -5.20
C ILE A 14 3.67 -51.65 -4.83
N VAL A 15 3.62 -50.78 -3.82
CA VAL A 15 2.45 -49.89 -3.60
C VAL A 15 2.87 -48.48 -3.16
N GLY A 16 4.13 -48.25 -2.78
CA GLY A 16 4.61 -46.96 -2.25
C GLY A 16 5.12 -45.95 -3.29
N ALA A 17 4.54 -45.86 -4.50
CA ALA A 17 5.07 -44.99 -5.56
C ALA A 17 4.02 -44.21 -6.36
N VAL A 18 2.85 -43.91 -5.79
CA VAL A 18 1.80 -43.12 -6.50
C VAL A 18 1.29 -41.90 -5.71
N ALA A 19 1.88 -41.55 -4.56
CA ALA A 19 1.35 -40.47 -3.71
C ALA A 19 2.35 -39.36 -3.36
N SER A 20 3.35 -39.09 -4.21
CA SER A 20 4.21 -37.89 -4.11
C SER A 20 4.09 -37.01 -5.35
N GLY A 21 2.86 -36.75 -5.76
CA GLY A 21 2.51 -35.88 -6.88
C GLY A 21 1.54 -34.77 -6.50
N CYS A 22 1.39 -34.43 -5.22
CA CYS A 22 0.77 -33.16 -4.84
C CYS A 22 1.80 -32.06 -5.08
N ILE A 23 1.95 -31.68 -6.35
CA ILE A 23 2.58 -30.41 -6.72
C ILE A 23 1.84 -29.35 -5.92
N VAL A 24 2.59 -28.63 -5.11
CA VAL A 24 2.15 -27.52 -4.30
C VAL A 24 1.54 -26.48 -5.26
N SER A 25 0.22 -26.52 -5.46
CA SER A 25 -0.49 -25.39 -6.05
C SER A 25 -0.45 -24.31 -4.97
N GLY A 26 0.58 -23.46 -5.00
CA GLY A 26 0.62 -22.27 -4.16
C GLY A 26 -0.62 -21.42 -4.42
N CYS A 27 -1.05 -20.66 -3.42
CA CYS A 27 -2.13 -19.65 -3.57
C CYS A 27 -1.73 -18.47 -4.47
N VAL A 28 -0.54 -18.53 -5.07
CA VAL A 28 0.12 -17.45 -5.79
C VAL A 28 0.63 -18.04 -7.10
N THR A 29 0.35 -17.34 -8.17
CA THR A 29 0.85 -17.58 -9.52
C THR A 29 1.94 -16.56 -9.85
N GLU A 30 2.74 -16.81 -10.88
CA GLU A 30 3.72 -15.82 -11.37
C GLU A 30 3.06 -14.47 -11.71
N SER A 31 1.80 -14.49 -12.17
CA SER A 31 1.01 -13.28 -12.39
C SER A 31 0.61 -12.55 -11.10
N ASP A 32 0.51 -13.23 -9.96
CA ASP A 32 0.21 -12.60 -8.67
C ASP A 32 1.45 -11.93 -8.06
N GLU A 33 2.65 -12.29 -8.52
CA GLU A 33 3.92 -11.63 -8.13
C GLU A 33 4.30 -10.47 -9.05
N ALA A 34 3.62 -10.33 -10.19
CA ALA A 34 3.87 -9.25 -11.13
C ALA A 34 3.50 -7.90 -10.50
N SER A 35 4.42 -6.95 -10.53
CA SER A 35 4.12 -5.56 -10.16
C SER A 35 3.11 -4.99 -11.17
N ILE A 36 1.96 -4.53 -10.68
CA ILE A 36 1.01 -3.77 -11.51
C ILE A 36 1.46 -2.31 -11.49
N PRO A 37 1.98 -1.77 -12.61
CA PRO A 37 2.31 -0.35 -12.66
C PRO A 37 1.01 0.44 -12.64
N PHE A 38 0.98 1.51 -11.84
CA PHE A 38 -0.04 2.55 -11.90
C PHE A 38 0.65 3.90 -12.01
N ALA A 39 0.01 4.82 -12.71
CA ALA A 39 0.39 6.21 -12.82
C ALA A 39 0.25 6.91 -11.45
N CYS A 40 1.14 7.88 -11.27
CA CYS A 40 1.18 8.74 -10.11
C CYS A 40 1.58 10.13 -10.57
N PRO A 41 1.21 11.20 -9.84
CA PRO A 41 1.73 12.55 -10.07
C PRO A 41 3.26 12.58 -10.10
N SER A 42 3.84 13.57 -10.78
CA SER A 42 5.29 13.64 -10.98
C SER A 42 6.05 13.63 -9.65
N GLU A 43 7.20 12.94 -9.60
CA GLU A 43 8.05 12.97 -8.40
C GLU A 43 8.60 14.36 -8.10
N ALA A 44 8.71 15.22 -9.12
CA ALA A 44 9.21 16.58 -8.97
C ALA A 44 8.21 17.51 -8.25
N GLU A 45 6.91 17.34 -8.50
CA GLU A 45 5.84 18.16 -7.91
C GLU A 45 5.32 17.58 -6.59
N TRP A 46 5.48 16.26 -6.40
CA TRP A 46 5.02 15.54 -5.22
C TRP A 46 5.46 16.13 -3.87
N PRO A 47 6.69 16.66 -3.68
CA PRO A 47 7.11 17.20 -2.38
C PRO A 47 6.21 18.31 -1.84
N VAL A 48 5.57 19.10 -2.70
CA VAL A 48 4.64 20.16 -2.28
C VAL A 48 3.33 19.54 -1.78
N VAL A 49 2.77 18.62 -2.56
CA VAL A 49 1.54 17.88 -2.22
C VAL A 49 1.72 17.09 -0.92
N SER A 50 2.82 16.34 -0.79
CA SER A 50 3.11 15.58 0.42
C SER A 50 3.18 16.45 1.68
N GLN A 51 3.71 17.66 1.59
CA GLN A 51 3.77 18.57 2.74
C GLN A 51 2.40 19.11 3.13
N VAL A 52 1.52 19.36 2.17
CA VAL A 52 0.12 19.74 2.45
C VAL A 52 -0.59 18.59 3.17
N LEU A 53 -0.45 17.37 2.64
CA LEU A 53 -1.02 16.16 3.24
C LEU A 53 -0.47 15.91 4.65
N GLU A 54 0.84 16.00 4.85
CA GLU A 54 1.46 15.80 6.16
C GLU A 54 0.94 16.80 7.20
N ARG A 55 0.83 18.10 6.84
CA ARG A 55 0.35 19.15 7.76
C ARG A 55 -1.12 18.99 8.15
N LYS A 56 -1.94 18.45 7.25
CA LYS A 56 -3.39 18.35 7.45
C LYS A 56 -3.84 16.98 7.96
N CYS A 57 -3.11 15.94 7.61
CA CYS A 57 -3.52 14.56 7.78
C CYS A 57 -2.47 13.69 8.50
N GLY A 58 -1.20 14.10 8.51
CA GLY A 58 -0.06 13.26 8.92
C GLY A 58 0.24 13.20 10.42
N THR A 59 -0.66 13.63 11.30
CA THR A 59 -0.46 13.48 12.75
C THR A 59 -0.70 12.04 13.20
N MET A 60 -0.13 11.64 14.35
CA MET A 60 -0.27 10.29 14.92
C MET A 60 -1.72 9.84 15.12
N ASP A 61 -2.65 10.75 15.43
CA ASP A 61 -4.06 10.40 15.62
C ASP A 61 -4.81 10.15 14.30
N CYS A 62 -4.25 10.68 13.19
CA CYS A 62 -4.80 10.63 11.85
C CYS A 62 -4.04 9.60 11.00
N HIS A 63 -3.33 10.03 9.95
CA HIS A 63 -2.64 9.19 8.96
C HIS A 63 -1.14 9.03 9.21
N GLY A 64 -0.61 9.65 10.27
CA GLY A 64 0.75 9.45 10.75
C GLY A 64 0.95 8.17 11.56
N ASP A 65 0.13 7.14 11.34
CA ASP A 65 0.16 5.86 12.08
C ASP A 65 0.17 4.66 11.12
N ARG A 66 1.04 3.68 11.38
CA ARG A 66 1.23 2.46 10.59
C ARG A 66 -0.06 1.62 10.49
N ALA A 67 -0.95 1.75 11.47
CA ALA A 67 -2.23 1.07 11.50
C ALA A 67 -3.27 1.64 10.50
N ARG A 68 -2.97 2.77 9.85
CA ARG A 68 -3.86 3.34 8.82
C ARG A 68 -3.56 2.76 7.43
N PRO A 69 -4.58 2.56 6.58
CA PRO A 69 -4.38 2.21 5.18
C PRO A 69 -3.67 3.29 4.38
N PHE A 70 -4.10 4.56 4.54
CA PHE A 70 -3.37 5.71 4.01
C PHE A 70 -2.36 6.17 5.05
N ARG A 71 -1.07 6.04 4.74
CA ARG A 71 0.04 6.33 5.64
C ARG A 71 0.79 7.56 5.16
N LEU A 72 1.06 8.45 6.09
CA LEU A 72 1.86 9.65 5.85
C LEU A 72 3.00 9.68 6.86
N PHE A 73 4.21 9.50 6.35
CA PHE A 73 5.43 9.73 7.07
C PHE A 73 5.78 11.21 7.09
N GLY A 74 6.39 11.65 8.18
CA GLY A 74 6.91 12.99 8.30
C GLY A 74 7.05 13.43 9.74
N ARG A 75 7.51 14.67 9.94
CA ARG A 75 7.84 15.17 11.28
C ARG A 75 6.67 15.19 12.24
N ASN A 76 5.42 15.32 11.77
CA ASN A 76 4.25 15.40 12.66
C ASN A 76 3.67 14.04 13.06
N GLY A 77 4.17 12.95 12.47
CA GLY A 77 3.66 11.59 12.67
C GLY A 77 4.78 10.56 12.61
N MET A 78 4.43 9.33 12.27
CA MET A 78 5.40 8.25 12.12
C MET A 78 6.54 8.62 11.16
N ARG A 79 7.74 8.15 11.51
CA ARG A 79 8.92 8.25 10.65
C ARG A 79 9.16 6.91 9.94
N GLU A 80 9.77 6.96 8.77
CA GLU A 80 10.12 5.75 8.02
C GLU A 80 11.24 5.01 8.77
N SER A 81 12.29 5.74 9.14
CA SER A 81 13.40 5.24 9.95
C SER A 81 13.19 5.51 11.44
N ASP A 82 13.49 4.51 12.28
CA ASP A 82 13.48 4.63 13.75
C ASP A 82 14.56 5.59 14.30
N ASN A 83 15.54 5.98 13.47
CA ASN A 83 16.55 6.97 13.84
C ASN A 83 16.01 8.41 13.81
N ASN A 84 14.87 8.63 13.15
CA ASN A 84 14.25 9.93 13.05
C ASN A 84 13.22 10.11 14.17
N VAL A 85 13.17 11.31 14.76
CA VAL A 85 12.30 11.60 15.91
C VAL A 85 11.01 12.28 15.45
N VAL A 86 9.86 11.79 15.94
CA VAL A 86 8.55 12.43 15.76
C VAL A 86 8.50 13.75 16.54
N GLY A 87 7.96 14.80 15.94
CA GLY A 87 7.90 16.15 16.52
C GLY A 87 9.23 16.91 16.49
N SER A 88 10.26 16.35 15.86
CA SER A 88 11.55 17.04 15.67
C SER A 88 11.45 18.18 14.66
N THR A 89 12.52 18.97 14.58
CA THR A 89 12.69 20.00 13.54
C THR A 89 13.23 19.43 12.23
N ASP A 90 13.55 18.14 12.19
CA ASP A 90 14.11 17.52 11.00
C ASP A 90 13.08 17.52 9.88
N PRO A 91 13.47 17.83 8.65
CA PRO A 91 12.56 17.79 7.53
C PRO A 91 12.11 16.36 7.23
N THR A 92 10.94 16.24 6.62
CA THR A 92 10.49 15.01 5.97
C THR A 92 11.50 14.64 4.89
N THR A 93 12.04 13.44 4.99
CA THR A 93 13.15 12.98 4.14
C THR A 93 12.66 12.58 2.75
N THR A 94 13.57 12.49 1.77
CA THR A 94 13.22 12.04 0.42
C THR A 94 12.64 10.63 0.40
N ALA A 95 13.09 9.74 1.29
CA ALA A 95 12.51 8.40 1.42
C ALA A 95 11.05 8.48 1.90
N GLU A 96 10.78 9.26 2.95
CA GLU A 96 9.43 9.49 3.47
C GLU A 96 8.51 10.12 2.40
N LEU A 97 9.01 11.08 1.61
CA LEU A 97 8.25 11.67 0.50
C LEU A 97 7.87 10.62 -0.56
N ARG A 98 8.79 9.71 -0.92
CA ARG A 98 8.51 8.62 -1.87
C ARG A 98 7.49 7.62 -1.32
N GLU A 99 7.61 7.25 -0.05
CA GLU A 99 6.63 6.38 0.61
C GLU A 99 5.24 7.02 0.70
N ASN A 100 5.17 8.32 0.98
CA ASN A 100 3.91 9.06 0.96
C ASN A 100 3.27 9.05 -0.43
N ARG A 101 4.08 9.15 -1.50
CA ARG A 101 3.61 9.06 -2.89
C ARG A 101 3.01 7.70 -3.18
N ALA A 102 3.76 6.65 -2.85
CA ALA A 102 3.31 5.28 -3.02
C ALA A 102 2.03 5.01 -2.23
N SER A 103 1.95 5.48 -0.97
CA SER A 103 0.75 5.31 -0.15
C SER A 103 -0.45 6.08 -0.70
N ALA A 104 -0.28 7.27 -1.27
CA ALA A 104 -1.38 8.04 -1.82
C ALA A 104 -1.93 7.43 -3.11
N CYS A 105 -1.05 7.06 -4.04
CA CYS A 105 -1.46 6.45 -5.30
C CYS A 105 -2.00 5.03 -5.13
N GLY A 106 -1.45 4.25 -4.20
CA GLY A 106 -1.89 2.88 -3.93
C GLY A 106 -3.24 2.78 -3.22
N LEU A 107 -3.89 3.89 -2.85
CA LEU A 107 -5.23 3.87 -2.25
C LEU A 107 -6.30 3.40 -3.22
N GLU A 108 -6.26 3.93 -4.44
CA GLU A 108 -7.22 3.67 -5.52
C GLU A 108 -6.46 3.71 -6.86
N PRO A 109 -5.57 2.73 -7.12
CA PRO A 109 -4.63 2.79 -8.25
C PRO A 109 -5.35 2.95 -9.59
N GLU A 110 -6.48 2.29 -9.80
CA GLU A 110 -7.25 2.41 -11.05
C GLU A 110 -7.84 3.81 -11.25
N LYS A 111 -8.25 4.48 -10.16
CA LYS A 111 -8.77 5.85 -10.25
C LYS A 111 -7.64 6.88 -10.32
N MET A 112 -6.51 6.59 -9.67
CA MET A 112 -5.31 7.41 -9.81
C MET A 112 -4.84 7.42 -11.27
N ASP A 113 -4.89 6.27 -11.96
CA ASP A 113 -4.64 6.18 -13.39
C ASP A 113 -5.60 7.05 -14.19
N ALA A 114 -6.91 6.92 -13.96
CA ALA A 114 -7.91 7.71 -14.68
C ALA A 114 -7.71 9.22 -14.49
N VAL A 115 -7.33 9.66 -13.28
CA VAL A 115 -7.05 11.08 -13.02
C VAL A 115 -5.74 11.55 -13.66
N VAL A 116 -4.65 10.78 -13.49
CA VAL A 116 -3.31 11.21 -13.92
C VAL A 116 -3.11 11.05 -15.43
N VAL A 117 -3.65 9.99 -16.03
CA VAL A 117 -3.47 9.64 -17.44
C VAL A 117 -4.61 10.17 -18.28
N ASP A 118 -5.85 9.91 -17.87
CA ASP A 118 -7.04 10.25 -18.67
C ASP A 118 -7.60 11.64 -18.35
N GLY A 119 -7.11 12.28 -17.27
CA GLY A 119 -7.51 13.62 -16.86
C GLY A 119 -8.90 13.68 -16.22
N GLU A 120 -9.36 12.59 -15.59
CA GLU A 120 -10.59 12.61 -14.81
C GLU A 120 -10.52 13.59 -13.62
N ASP A 121 -11.69 13.99 -13.13
CA ASP A 121 -11.82 14.91 -12.00
C ASP A 121 -11.16 14.34 -10.73
N LEU A 122 -10.36 15.16 -10.03
CA LEU A 122 -9.71 14.80 -8.78
C LEU A 122 -10.70 14.41 -7.67
N GLU A 123 -11.93 14.91 -7.68
CA GLU A 123 -12.99 14.51 -6.74
C GLU A 123 -13.46 13.06 -6.96
N THR A 124 -13.00 12.37 -8.00
CA THR A 124 -13.12 10.91 -8.16
C THR A 124 -12.17 10.13 -7.24
N LEU A 125 -11.24 10.78 -6.55
CA LEU A 125 -10.36 10.17 -5.54
C LEU A 125 -10.94 10.33 -4.13
N THR A 126 -10.93 9.24 -3.35
CA THR A 126 -11.26 9.23 -1.92
C THR A 126 -10.32 10.13 -1.12
N LEU A 127 -9.06 10.27 -1.59
CA LEU A 127 -8.06 11.19 -1.06
C LEU A 127 -8.56 12.65 -1.06
N VAL A 128 -9.49 12.99 -1.97
CA VAL A 128 -10.11 14.32 -2.08
C VAL A 128 -11.51 14.34 -1.45
N ARG A 129 -12.36 13.34 -1.72
CA ARG A 129 -13.75 13.32 -1.22
C ARG A 129 -13.87 13.30 0.29
N LYS A 130 -13.04 12.50 0.98
CA LYS A 130 -13.10 12.36 2.45
C LYS A 130 -12.79 13.67 3.16
N PRO A 131 -11.65 14.35 2.93
CA PRO A 131 -11.35 15.62 3.59
C PRO A 131 -12.33 16.75 3.22
N ARG A 132 -13.06 16.63 2.10
CA ARG A 132 -14.14 17.54 1.66
C ARG A 132 -15.53 17.17 2.23
N LEU A 133 -15.65 16.08 2.98
CA LEU A 133 -16.93 15.51 3.46
C LEU A 133 -17.97 15.16 2.38
N ILE A 134 -17.53 14.99 1.12
CA ILE A 134 -18.34 14.35 0.08
C ILE A 134 -18.50 12.85 0.40
N GLU A 135 -17.47 12.28 1.04
CA GLU A 135 -17.46 10.94 1.61
C GLU A 135 -17.23 11.00 3.13
N ALA A 136 -17.86 10.11 3.90
CA ALA A 136 -17.71 10.08 5.35
C ALA A 136 -16.23 9.97 5.79
N HIS A 137 -15.84 10.87 6.68
CA HIS A 137 -14.46 11.00 7.14
C HIS A 137 -14.40 11.16 8.66
N LYS A 138 -13.64 10.30 9.33
CA LYS A 138 -13.47 10.33 10.79
C LYS A 138 -12.87 11.65 11.28
N GLY A 139 -11.97 12.25 10.49
CA GLY A 139 -11.37 13.55 10.79
C GLY A 139 -12.29 14.76 10.56
N GLY A 140 -13.53 14.54 10.10
CA GLY A 140 -14.44 15.62 9.75
C GLY A 140 -14.02 16.38 8.49
N LEU A 141 -14.48 17.63 8.38
CA LEU A 141 -14.15 18.54 7.29
C LEU A 141 -12.72 19.09 7.49
N VAL A 142 -11.87 18.87 6.51
CA VAL A 142 -10.47 19.32 6.53
C VAL A 142 -10.24 20.42 5.48
N TRP A 143 -10.89 20.30 4.32
CA TRP A 143 -10.79 21.26 3.22
C TRP A 143 -12.17 21.80 2.83
N ASN A 144 -12.23 23.11 2.67
CA ASN A 144 -13.28 23.79 1.91
C ASN A 144 -12.82 23.92 0.44
N GLU A 145 -13.76 24.21 -0.46
CA GLU A 145 -13.50 24.43 -1.90
C GLU A 145 -12.47 25.52 -2.19
N ASP A 146 -12.38 26.53 -1.34
CA ASP A 146 -11.45 27.65 -1.47
C ASP A 146 -10.21 27.51 -0.57
N SER A 147 -10.08 26.38 0.13
CA SER A 147 -8.99 26.21 1.07
C SER A 147 -7.66 26.08 0.31
N PRO A 148 -6.57 26.74 0.79
CA PRO A 148 -5.28 26.65 0.11
C PRO A 148 -4.74 25.23 -0.05
N GLY A 149 -5.16 24.31 0.83
CA GLY A 149 -4.78 22.90 0.73
C GLY A 149 -5.49 22.17 -0.41
N PHE A 150 -6.77 22.46 -0.67
CA PHE A 150 -7.49 21.90 -1.80
C PHE A 150 -7.01 22.51 -3.12
N VAL A 151 -6.84 23.83 -3.16
CA VAL A 151 -6.26 24.53 -4.33
C VAL A 151 -4.86 24.02 -4.68
N CYS A 152 -4.09 23.55 -3.70
CA CYS A 152 -2.78 22.95 -3.97
C CYS A 152 -2.86 21.59 -4.67
N LEU A 153 -3.99 20.87 -4.54
CA LEU A 153 -4.16 19.55 -5.15
C LEU A 153 -4.73 19.62 -6.57
N THR A 154 -5.40 20.71 -6.93
CA THR A 154 -6.12 20.94 -8.19
C THR A 154 -5.39 21.90 -9.10
#